data_AF-A0A183HIR8-F1
#
_entry.id   AF-A0A183HIR8-F1
#
_cell.length_a   1.000
_cell.length_b   1.000
_cell.length_c   1.000
_cell.angle_alpha   90.00
_cell.angle_beta   90.00
_cell.angle_gamma   90.00
#
_symmetry.space_group_name_H-M   'P 1'
#
loop_
_entity.id
_entity.type
_entity.pdbx_description
1 polymer ?
#
loop_
_entity_poly.entity_id
_entity_poly.type
_entity_poly.pdbx_seq_one_letter_code
_entity_poly.pdbx_strand_id
1 'polypeptide(L)'
;IFYEVCPEIIRSFVHYPQTVTGAEAHSIIAVNGKCVPNSSPFGSIKYPTYVCKATGSWDMANGECRCNKGYASSIKYNTCTAYIICVVAVVVVGKGRLSKKAQLNL
;
A
#
# COMPACT_ATOMS: atom_id res chain seq x y z
N ILE A 1 26.80 19.25 7.69
CA ILE A 1 25.49 19.66 7.14
C ILE A 1 24.57 18.47 7.30
N PHE A 2 23.51 18.59 8.08
CA PHE A 2 22.53 17.54 8.35
C PHE A 2 21.15 18.10 7.98
N TYR A 3 20.31 17.27 7.35
CA TYR A 3 18.95 17.62 6.95
C TYR A 3 18.01 16.50 7.37
N GLU A 4 16.82 16.87 7.83
CA GLU A 4 15.78 15.90 8.20
C GLU A 4 15.06 15.44 6.94
N VAL A 5 14.73 14.14 6.89
CA VAL A 5 13.97 13.55 5.81
C VAL A 5 12.88 12.65 6.36
N CYS A 6 11.75 12.65 5.69
CA CYS A 6 10.76 11.61 5.88
C CYS A 6 11.18 10.39 5.06
N PRO A 7 11.41 9.22 5.67
CA PRO A 7 11.90 8.03 4.97
C PRO A 7 10.85 7.50 3.99
N GLU A 8 11.27 6.68 3.04
CA GLU A 8 10.32 5.97 2.17
C GLU A 8 9.46 5.01 3.01
N ILE A 9 8.13 5.10 2.85
CA ILE A 9 7.18 4.23 3.56
C ILE A 9 6.08 3.74 2.64
N ILE A 10 5.54 2.57 2.97
CA ILE A 10 4.30 2.07 2.37
C ILE A 10 3.25 1.97 3.46
N ARG A 11 2.13 2.68 3.29
CA ARG A 11 0.99 2.68 4.23
C ARG A 11 -0.31 2.57 3.46
N SER A 12 -1.22 1.72 3.94
CA SER A 12 -2.54 1.51 3.31
C SER A 12 -2.46 1.24 1.80
N PHE A 13 -1.48 0.43 1.38
CA PHE A 13 -1.18 0.10 -0.02
C PHE A 13 -0.80 1.30 -0.90
N VAL A 14 -0.31 2.37 -0.29
CA VAL A 14 0.25 3.55 -0.94
C VAL A 14 1.73 3.64 -0.65
N HIS A 15 2.55 3.79 -1.69
CA HIS A 15 3.97 4.10 -1.60
C HIS A 15 4.17 5.62 -1.54
N TYR A 16 4.89 6.06 -0.51
CA TYR A 16 5.34 7.44 -0.33
C TYR A 16 6.88 7.45 -0.45
N PRO A 17 7.44 8.17 -1.43
CA PRO A 17 8.88 8.25 -1.61
C PRO A 17 9.54 9.03 -0.47
N GLN A 18 10.84 8.83 -0.30
CA GLN A 18 11.63 9.67 0.61
C GLN A 18 11.47 11.15 0.22
N THR A 19 11.13 11.99 1.20
CA THR A 19 10.88 13.42 0.99
C THR A 19 11.70 14.24 1.97
N VAL A 20 12.40 15.26 1.49
CA VAL A 20 13.13 16.21 2.35
C VAL A 20 12.14 17.12 3.04
N THR A 21 12.33 17.38 4.34
CA THR A 21 11.46 18.28 5.10
C THR A 21 11.55 19.72 4.56
N GLY A 22 10.52 20.54 4.80
CA GLY A 22 10.55 21.94 4.40
C GLY A 22 11.66 22.73 5.13
N ALA A 23 12.03 23.89 4.57
CA ALA A 23 13.11 24.72 5.07
C ALA A 23 12.82 25.34 6.46
N GLU A 24 11.56 25.40 6.87
CA GLU A 24 11.13 26.00 8.13
C GLU A 24 10.90 24.93 9.21
N ALA A 25 11.26 25.25 10.46
CA ALA A 25 11.21 24.32 11.60
C ALA A 25 9.80 23.80 11.96
N HIS A 26 8.74 24.47 11.49
CA HIS A 26 7.35 24.07 11.66
C HIS A 26 6.65 23.78 10.33
N SER A 27 7.44 23.55 9.26
CA SER A 27 6.88 23.22 7.96
C SER A 27 6.21 21.85 7.98
N ILE A 28 5.11 21.78 7.24
CA ILE A 28 4.29 20.60 7.05
C ILE A 28 4.03 20.53 5.55
N ILE A 29 4.54 19.49 4.89
CA ILE A 29 4.40 19.35 3.43
C ILE A 29 3.49 18.17 3.10
N ALA A 30 2.54 18.40 2.20
CA ALA A 30 1.67 17.36 1.66
C ALA A 30 2.40 16.63 0.53
N VAL A 31 2.47 15.31 0.63
CA VAL A 31 3.13 14.43 -0.33
C VAL A 31 2.10 13.47 -0.92
N ASN A 32 1.95 13.54 -2.24
CA ASN A 32 1.09 12.63 -2.98
C ASN A 32 1.78 11.27 -3.12
N GLY A 33 1.13 10.24 -2.62
CA GLY A 33 1.58 8.86 -2.76
C GLY A 33 1.09 8.21 -4.04
N LYS A 34 1.72 7.10 -4.40
CA LYS A 34 1.30 6.25 -5.51
C LYS A 34 0.77 4.93 -5.00
N CYS A 35 -0.36 4.48 -5.53
CA CYS A 35 -0.86 3.13 -5.26
C CYS A 35 0.18 2.08 -5.66
N VAL A 36 0.34 1.05 -4.83
CA VAL A 36 1.20 -0.10 -5.17
C VAL A 36 0.69 -0.81 -6.43
N PRO A 37 1.53 -1.56 -7.15
CA PRO A 37 1.11 -2.28 -8.34
C PRO A 37 -0.13 -3.14 -8.05
N ASN A 38 -1.06 -3.17 -9.01
CA ASN A 38 -2.33 -3.91 -8.92
C ASN A 38 -3.30 -3.42 -7.84
N SER A 39 -3.16 -2.17 -7.41
CA SER A 39 -4.13 -1.49 -6.56
C SER A 39 -4.66 -0.22 -7.21
N SER A 40 -5.88 0.16 -6.83
CA SER A 40 -6.52 1.39 -7.26
C SER A 40 -6.90 2.22 -6.04
N PRO A 41 -6.94 3.56 -6.17
CA PRO A 41 -7.41 4.42 -5.09
C PRO A 41 -8.84 4.05 -4.71
N PHE A 42 -9.09 3.94 -3.41
CA PHE A 42 -10.42 3.63 -2.89
C PHE A 42 -11.17 4.91 -2.54
N GLY A 43 -12.40 5.03 -3.03
CA GLY A 43 -13.26 6.20 -2.80
C GLY A 43 -13.00 7.35 -3.78
N SER A 44 -13.43 8.56 -3.40
CA SER A 44 -13.36 9.78 -4.24
C SER A 44 -11.97 10.43 -4.27
N ILE A 45 -11.01 9.91 -3.50
CA ILE A 45 -9.67 10.47 -3.36
C ILE A 45 -8.78 9.85 -4.44
N LYS A 46 -8.55 10.61 -5.52
CA LYS A 46 -7.74 10.15 -6.66
C LYS A 46 -6.25 9.98 -6.32
N TYR A 47 -5.75 10.80 -5.40
CA TYR A 47 -4.35 10.79 -4.97
C TYR A 47 -4.27 10.74 -3.44
N PRO A 48 -3.92 9.59 -2.86
CA PRO A 48 -3.70 9.49 -1.42
C PRO A 48 -2.54 10.40 -1.01
N THR A 49 -2.73 11.13 0.07
CA THR A 49 -1.81 12.17 0.53
C THR A 49 -1.40 11.90 1.97
N TYR A 50 -0.10 11.99 2.22
CA TYR A 50 0.49 11.98 3.56
C TYR A 50 1.21 13.29 3.83
N VAL A 51 1.43 13.55 5.09
CA VAL A 51 2.05 14.76 5.58
C VAL A 51 3.43 14.44 6.12
N CYS A 52 4.46 15.06 5.58
CA CYS A 52 5.82 15.01 6.10
C CYS A 52 6.05 16.24 6.98
N LYS A 53 6.34 16.01 8.27
CA LYS A 53 6.64 17.06 9.25
C LYS A 53 8.13 17.41 9.22
N ALA A 54 8.47 18.63 9.66
CA ALA A 54 9.85 19.07 9.86
C ALA A 54 10.69 18.16 10.79
N THR A 55 10.07 17.34 11.63
CA THR A 55 10.74 16.35 12.49
C THR A 55 11.13 15.05 11.75
N GLY A 56 10.85 14.93 10.45
CA GLY A 56 11.03 13.68 9.69
C GLY A 56 9.91 12.65 9.91
N SER A 57 8.85 13.03 10.62
CA SER A 57 7.72 12.15 10.92
C SER A 57 6.63 12.23 9.85
N TRP A 58 6.04 11.08 9.55
CA TRP A 58 4.87 10.96 8.67
C TRP A 58 3.57 10.97 9.45
N ASP A 59 2.61 11.78 9.01
CA ASP A 59 1.25 11.81 9.51
C ASP A 59 0.23 11.60 8.40
N MET A 60 -0.86 10.91 8.72
CA MET A 60 -1.90 10.58 7.76
C MET A 60 -2.78 11.80 7.49
N ALA A 61 -2.93 12.18 6.22
CA ALA A 61 -3.93 13.17 5.81
C ALA A 61 -5.20 12.47 5.31
N ASN A 62 -5.13 11.81 4.14
CA ASN A 62 -6.31 11.24 3.50
C ASN A 62 -5.97 10.31 2.32
N GLY A 63 -6.75 9.24 2.16
CA GLY A 63 -6.69 8.33 1.01
C GLY A 63 -5.98 7.01 1.29
N GLU A 64 -6.50 5.95 0.68
CA GLU A 64 -5.99 4.59 0.74
C GLU A 64 -6.12 3.94 -0.63
N CYS A 65 -5.28 2.94 -0.93
CA CYS A 65 -5.44 2.13 -2.13
C CYS A 65 -5.95 0.74 -1.74
N ARG A 66 -6.73 0.13 -2.63
CA ARG A 66 -7.25 -1.22 -2.47
C ARG A 66 -6.80 -2.08 -3.64
N CYS A 67 -6.43 -3.32 -3.35
CA CYS A 67 -6.09 -4.27 -4.40
C CYS A 67 -7.27 -4.45 -5.38
N ASN A 68 -6.94 -4.49 -6.66
CA ASN A 68 -7.92 -4.72 -7.72
C ASN A 68 -8.55 -6.12 -7.61
N LYS A 69 -9.70 -6.31 -8.25
CA LYS A 69 -10.33 -7.63 -8.33
C LYS A 69 -9.34 -8.66 -8.92
N GLY A 70 -9.23 -9.82 -8.28
CA GLY A 70 -8.28 -10.88 -8.66
C GLY A 70 -6.90 -10.81 -7.97
N TYR A 71 -6.66 -9.80 -7.14
CA TYR A 71 -5.43 -9.65 -6.36
C TYR A 71 -5.71 -9.78 -4.86
N ALA A 72 -4.84 -10.50 -4.16
CA ALA A 72 -4.86 -10.63 -2.70
C ALA A 72 -3.86 -9.64 -2.08
N SER A 73 -4.29 -8.99 -1.00
CA SER A 73 -3.43 -8.11 -0.20
C SER A 73 -2.47 -8.92 0.65
N SER A 74 -1.17 -8.70 0.47
CA SER A 74 -0.13 -9.27 1.32
C SER A 74 0.33 -8.24 2.33
N ILE A 75 -0.19 -8.32 3.56
CA ILE A 75 0.11 -7.36 4.64
C ILE A 75 1.60 -7.40 5.02
N LYS A 76 2.27 -8.54 4.88
CA LYS A 76 3.70 -8.68 5.19
C LYS A 76 4.60 -7.80 4.30
N TYR A 77 4.20 -7.58 3.04
CA TYR A 77 5.02 -6.87 2.05
C TYR A 77 4.35 -5.61 1.53
N ASN A 78 3.13 -5.29 2.00
CA ASN A 78 2.27 -4.23 1.47
C ASN A 78 2.09 -4.30 -0.06
N THR A 79 1.98 -5.51 -0.61
CA THR A 79 1.82 -5.74 -2.06
C THR A 79 0.46 -6.35 -2.39
N CYS A 80 -0.02 -6.07 -3.61
CA CYS A 80 -1.16 -6.76 -4.19
C CYS A 80 -0.64 -7.81 -5.18
N THR A 81 -0.73 -9.07 -4.77
CA THR A 81 -0.26 -10.20 -5.59
C THR A 81 -1.44 -10.89 -6.24
N ALA A 82 -1.31 -11.21 -7.53
CA ALA A 82 -2.34 -11.95 -8.22
C ALA A 82 -2.49 -13.31 -7.54
N TYR A 83 -3.72 -13.82 -7.51
CA TYR A 83 -3.98 -15.16 -7.02
C TYR A 83 -3.52 -16.21 -8.06
N ILE A 84 -2.23 -16.22 -8.39
CA ILE A 84 -1.58 -17.33 -9.10
C ILE A 84 -1.35 -18.49 -8.12
N ILE A 85 -1.40 -18.20 -6.81
CA ILE A 85 -1.21 -19.19 -5.74
C ILE A 85 -2.53 -19.87 -5.32
N CYS A 86 -3.46 -20.10 -6.25
CA CYS A 86 -4.28 -21.31 -6.17
C CYS A 86 -3.62 -22.48 -6.91
N VAL A 87 -2.82 -22.22 -7.95
CA VAL A 87 -2.30 -23.30 -8.81
C VAL A 87 -0.90 -23.78 -8.43
N VAL A 88 -0.08 -23.02 -7.69
CA VAL A 88 1.29 -23.48 -7.38
C VAL A 88 1.50 -23.91 -5.91
N ALA A 89 0.88 -23.28 -4.91
CA ALA A 89 1.02 -23.75 -3.52
C ALA A 89 -0.01 -24.81 -3.08
N VAL A 90 -1.06 -25.06 -3.86
CA VAL A 90 -2.01 -26.17 -3.58
C VAL A 90 -1.51 -27.49 -4.18
N VAL A 91 -0.40 -27.50 -4.94
CA VAL A 91 0.10 -28.73 -5.57
C VAL A 91 1.04 -29.54 -4.66
N VAL A 92 1.50 -29.01 -3.52
CA VAL A 92 2.40 -29.76 -2.61
C VAL A 92 2.17 -29.45 -1.13
N VAL A 93 0.98 -29.77 -0.58
CA VAL A 93 0.85 -30.38 0.75
C VAL A 93 -0.38 -31.30 0.72
N GLY A 94 -0.13 -32.59 0.94
CA GLY A 94 -1.11 -33.66 0.75
C GLY A 94 -2.36 -33.60 1.63
N LYS A 95 -3.43 -34.22 1.10
CA LYS A 95 -4.62 -34.75 1.78
C LYS A 95 -5.28 -33.84 2.84
N GLY A 96 -6.39 -33.20 2.44
CA GLY A 96 -7.49 -32.92 3.37
C GLY A 96 -8.16 -31.55 3.21
N ARG A 97 -9.35 -31.55 2.57
CA ARG A 97 -10.49 -30.63 2.80
C ARG A 97 -10.17 -29.16 3.13
N LEU A 98 -10.28 -28.28 2.12
CA LEU A 98 -10.81 -26.93 2.32
C LEU A 98 -12.01 -26.67 1.40
N SER A 99 -13.03 -26.09 2.02
CA SER A 99 -14.41 -25.98 1.56
C SER A 99 -14.54 -25.24 0.22
N LYS A 100 -15.10 -25.93 -0.79
CA LYS A 100 -15.54 -25.35 -2.05
C LYS A 100 -16.72 -24.42 -1.82
N LYS A 101 -16.47 -23.12 -1.69
CA LYS A 101 -17.42 -22.06 -2.10
C LYS A 101 -16.67 -20.89 -2.73
N ALA A 102 -16.02 -21.17 -3.86
CA ALA A 102 -15.78 -20.16 -4.87
C ALA A 102 -16.89 -20.34 -5.91
N GLN A 103 -17.96 -19.53 -5.79
CA GLN A 103 -18.97 -19.38 -6.84
C GLN A 103 -18.28 -18.70 -8.03
N LEU A 104 -17.95 -19.50 -9.04
CA LEU A 104 -17.56 -19.05 -10.37
C LEU A 104 -18.89 -18.85 -11.13
N ASN A 105 -19.36 -17.61 -11.26
CA ASN A 105 -20.41 -17.28 -12.22
C ASN A 105 -19.73 -16.71 -13.46
N LEU A 106 -19.82 -17.46 -14.56
CA LEU A 106 -19.78 -16.94 -15.93
C LEU A 106 -21.23 -16.83 -16.41
#